data_AF-A0A7Y2H9Z5-F1
#
_entry.id   AF-A0A7Y2H9Z5-F1
#
_cell.length_a   1.000
_cell.length_b   1.000
_cell.length_c   1.000
_cell.angle_alpha   90.00
_cell.angle_beta   90.00
_cell.angle_gamma   90.00
#
_symmetry.space_group_name_H-M   'P 1'
#
loop_
_entity.id
_entity.type
_entity.pdbx_description
1 polymer ?
#
loop_
_entity_poly.entity_id
_entity_poly.type
_entity_poly.pdbx_seq_one_letter_code
_entity_poly.pdbx_strand_id
1 'polypeptide(L)'
;MNIGHIESFLSFLEHEKRYSSHTILSYSNDVRQFHDFLSEIYDSPELDALTHQHLRSWMVRLHESGNSARTINRKISSIRSFFNFMKREGYLSRNPAVKIITPKIGK
;
A
#
# COMPACT_ATOMS: atom_id res chain seq x y z
N MET A 1 8.49 -8.00 2.69
CA MET A 1 7.08 -8.12 2.23
C MET A 1 7.13 -8.98 0.99
N ASN A 2 6.32 -10.04 0.90
CA ASN A 2 6.37 -10.96 -0.24
C ASN A 2 5.06 -10.95 -1.05
N ILE A 3 5.07 -11.64 -2.19
CA ILE A 3 3.92 -11.75 -3.10
C ILE A 3 2.72 -12.48 -2.47
N GLY A 4 2.96 -13.47 -1.61
CA GLY A 4 1.89 -14.23 -0.94
C GLY A 4 1.00 -13.35 -0.04
N HIS A 5 1.58 -12.33 0.61
CA HIS A 5 0.81 -11.32 1.35
C HIS A 5 -0.15 -10.53 0.44
N ILE A 6 0.30 -10.20 -0.77
CA ILE A 6 -0.50 -9.46 -1.75
C ILE A 6 -1.67 -10.34 -2.22
N GLU A 7 -1.41 -11.60 -2.55
CA GLU A 7 -2.43 -12.54 -3.01
C GLU A 7 -3.50 -12.78 -1.94
N SER A 8 -3.08 -12.97 -0.69
CA SER A 8 -4.01 -13.09 0.45
C SER A 8 -4.91 -11.86 0.60
N PHE A 9 -4.35 -10.66 0.41
CA PHE A 9 -5.13 -9.43 0.44
C PHE A 9 -6.11 -9.32 -0.73
N LEU A 10 -5.70 -9.69 -1.95
CA LEU A 10 -6.59 -9.64 -3.12
C LEU A 10 -7.73 -10.66 -3.00
N SER A 11 -7.45 -11.86 -2.49
CA SER A 11 -8.46 -12.88 -2.20
C SER A 11 -9.47 -12.38 -1.16
N PHE A 12 -9.01 -11.70 -0.11
CA PHE A 12 -9.88 -11.01 0.85
C PHE A 12 -10.78 -9.97 0.18
N LEU A 13 -10.22 -9.13 -0.69
CA LEU A 13 -11.02 -8.12 -1.41
C LEU A 13 -12.08 -8.75 -2.31
N GLU A 14 -11.76 -9.88 -2.93
CA GLU A 14 -12.65 -10.59 -3.85
C GLU A 14 -13.77 -11.34 -3.12
N HIS A 15 -13.44 -12.16 -2.13
CA HIS A 15 -14.41 -13.08 -1.55
C HIS A 15 -15.13 -12.52 -0.33
N GLU A 16 -14.42 -11.79 0.53
CA GLU A 16 -15.01 -11.20 1.74
C GLU A 16 -15.60 -9.82 1.47
N LYS A 17 -14.86 -8.93 0.79
CA LYS A 17 -15.36 -7.58 0.48
C LYS A 17 -16.21 -7.52 -0.79
N ARG A 18 -16.12 -8.53 -1.66
CA ARG A 18 -16.89 -8.63 -2.92
C ARG A 18 -16.75 -7.38 -3.79
N TYR A 19 -15.54 -6.85 -3.85
CA TYR A 19 -15.25 -5.72 -4.71
C TYR A 19 -15.24 -6.12 -6.18
N SER A 20 -15.57 -5.16 -7.05
CA SER A 20 -15.55 -5.39 -8.49
C SER A 20 -14.12 -5.72 -8.97
N SER A 21 -14.00 -6.42 -10.10
CA SER A 21 -12.71 -6.73 -10.74
C SER A 21 -11.86 -5.49 -10.98
N HIS A 22 -12.47 -4.38 -11.43
CA HIS A 22 -11.79 -3.10 -11.63
C HIS A 22 -11.26 -2.51 -10.33
N THR A 23 -12.03 -2.63 -9.24
CA THR A 23 -11.59 -2.20 -7.92
C THR A 23 -10.42 -3.05 -7.44
N ILE A 24 -10.49 -4.38 -7.54
CA ILE A 24 -9.42 -5.31 -7.16
C ILE A 24 -8.14 -5.02 -7.96
N LEU A 25 -8.26 -4.81 -9.28
CA LEU A 25 -7.14 -4.44 -10.14
C LEU A 25 -6.46 -3.14 -9.67
N SER A 26 -7.26 -2.15 -9.27
CA SER A 26 -6.76 -0.88 -8.71
C SER A 26 -5.91 -1.11 -7.45
N TYR A 27 -6.40 -1.94 -6.52
CA TYR A 27 -5.65 -2.30 -5.31
C TYR A 27 -4.39 -3.12 -5.63
N SER A 28 -4.50 -4.12 -6.51
CA SER A 28 -3.38 -4.97 -6.95
C SER A 28 -2.24 -4.12 -7.51
N ASN A 29 -2.56 -3.23 -8.46
CA ASN A 29 -1.56 -2.36 -9.10
C ASN A 29 -0.86 -1.44 -8.10
N ASP A 30 -1.59 -0.88 -7.13
CA ASP A 30 -1.00 0.01 -6.14
C ASP A 30 -0.10 -0.72 -5.14
N VAL A 31 -0.55 -1.88 -4.63
CA VAL A 31 0.22 -2.67 -3.67
C VAL A 31 1.47 -3.25 -4.32
N ARG A 32 1.37 -3.72 -5.56
CA ARG A 32 2.52 -4.19 -6.35
C ARG A 32 3.50 -3.07 -6.65
N GLN A 33 3.03 -1.89 -7.05
CA GLN A 33 3.95 -0.76 -7.25
C GLN A 33 4.70 -0.37 -5.97
N PHE A 34 4.06 -0.46 -4.80
CA PHE A 34 4.74 -0.24 -3.53
C PHE A 34 5.74 -1.36 -3.21
N HIS A 35 5.38 -2.62 -3.48
CA HIS A 35 6.30 -3.76 -3.39
C HIS A 35 7.56 -3.55 -4.22
N ASP A 36 7.39 -3.17 -5.49
CA ASP A 36 8.51 -3.01 -6.40
C ASP A 36 9.42 -1.87 -5.97
N PHE A 37 8.83 -0.76 -5.47
CA PHE A 37 9.59 0.31 -4.85
C PHE A 37 10.40 -0.14 -3.63
N LEU A 38 9.81 -0.96 -2.75
CA LEU A 38 10.50 -1.50 -1.58
C LEU A 38 11.64 -2.43 -1.99
N SER A 39 11.43 -3.25 -3.02
CA SER A 39 12.46 -4.11 -3.58
C SER A 39 13.62 -3.32 -4.17
N GLU A 40 13.33 -2.24 -4.88
CA GLU A 40 14.35 -1.41 -5.55
C GLU A 40 15.20 -0.62 -4.55
N ILE A 41 14.59 -0.05 -3.51
CA ILE A 41 15.25 0.94 -2.65
C ILE A 41 15.69 0.38 -1.29
N TYR A 42 15.04 -0.68 -0.82
CA TYR A 42 15.19 -1.19 0.54
C TYR A 42 15.50 -2.69 0.63
N ASP A 43 15.77 -3.34 -0.50
CA ASP A 43 16.07 -4.77 -0.58
C ASP A 43 14.95 -5.65 0.03
N SER A 44 13.70 -5.32 -0.32
CA SER A 44 12.50 -6.11 0.05
C SER A 44 12.37 -6.41 1.56
N PRO A 45 12.38 -5.38 2.42
CA PRO A 45 12.39 -5.57 3.87
C PRO A 45 11.17 -6.34 4.36
N GLU A 46 11.32 -7.11 5.44
CA GLU A 46 10.24 -7.85 6.06
C GLU A 46 9.05 -6.98 6.45
N LEU A 47 7.85 -7.57 6.46
CA LEU A 47 6.61 -6.80 6.65
C LEU A 47 6.58 -6.03 7.97
N ASP A 48 7.05 -6.64 9.06
CA ASP A 48 7.09 -6.02 10.40
C ASP A 48 8.25 -5.00 10.56
N ALA A 49 9.24 -5.03 9.66
CA ALA A 49 10.31 -4.04 9.61
C ALA A 49 9.88 -2.74 8.90
N LEU A 50 8.73 -2.75 8.22
CA LEU A 50 8.22 -1.57 7.53
C LEU A 50 7.80 -0.49 8.53
N THR A 51 8.14 0.74 8.18
CA THR A 51 7.89 1.94 8.99
C THR A 51 7.24 3.03 8.15
N HIS A 52 6.66 4.03 8.83
CA HIS A 52 6.10 5.21 8.19
C HIS A 52 7.11 5.98 7.31
N GLN A 53 8.42 5.81 7.53
CA GLN A 53 9.46 6.44 6.69
C GLN A 53 9.46 5.84 5.28
N HIS A 54 9.34 4.52 5.13
CA HIS A 54 9.28 3.85 3.82
C HIS A 54 8.12 4.38 2.97
N LEU A 55 6.95 4.56 3.58
CA LEU A 55 5.79 5.09 2.88
C LEU A 55 5.94 6.59 2.55
N ARG A 56 6.64 7.37 3.39
CA ARG A 56 6.98 8.76 3.05
C ARG A 56 7.93 8.83 1.87
N SER A 57 8.97 8.01 1.84
CA SER A 57 9.88 7.91 0.71
C SER A 57 9.15 7.52 -0.57
N TRP A 58 8.19 6.60 -0.48
CA TRP A 58 7.35 6.25 -1.63
C TRP A 58 6.48 7.42 -2.11
N MET A 59 5.87 8.18 -1.19
CA MET A 59 5.11 9.38 -1.55
C MET A 59 5.98 10.43 -2.27
N VAL A 60 7.22 10.63 -1.82
CA VAL A 60 8.18 11.51 -2.49
C VAL A 60 8.45 11.03 -3.90
N ARG A 61 8.77 9.75 -4.10
CA ARG A 61 8.98 9.17 -5.44
C ARG A 61 7.75 9.30 -6.33
N LEU A 62 6.54 9.08 -5.80
CA LEU A 62 5.31 9.26 -6.58
C LEU A 62 5.14 10.72 -7.02
N HIS A 63 5.49 11.67 -6.16
CA HIS A 63 5.46 13.09 -6.48
C HIS A 63 6.48 13.46 -7.55
N GLU A 64 7.73 13.00 -7.41
CA GLU A 64 8.83 13.24 -8.36
C GLU A 64 8.54 12.62 -9.74
N SER A 65 7.79 11.52 -9.79
CA SER A 65 7.31 10.91 -11.03
C SER A 65 6.07 11.59 -11.63
N GLY A 66 5.67 12.77 -11.12
CA GLY A 66 4.60 13.57 -11.68
C GLY A 66 3.18 13.09 -11.35
N ASN A 67 3.00 12.19 -10.39
CA ASN A 67 1.66 11.74 -10.01
C ASN A 67 0.88 12.89 -9.36
N SER A 68 -0.38 13.06 -9.79
CA SER A 68 -1.29 14.02 -9.17
C SER A 68 -1.52 13.71 -7.68
N ALA A 69 -1.83 14.74 -6.89
CA ALA A 69 -2.20 14.57 -5.48
C ALA A 69 -3.39 13.59 -5.31
N ARG A 70 -4.34 13.57 -6.25
CA ARG A 70 -5.46 12.61 -6.26
C ARG A 70 -4.96 11.17 -6.42
N THR A 71 -4.06 10.93 -7.37
CA THR A 71 -3.46 9.61 -7.60
C THR A 71 -2.67 9.13 -6.38
N ILE A 72 -1.86 10.01 -5.78
CA ILE A 72 -1.08 9.70 -4.57
C ILE A 72 -2.03 9.34 -3.41
N ASN A 73 -3.08 10.14 -3.18
CA ASN A 73 -4.06 9.85 -2.13
C ASN A 73 -4.76 8.49 -2.33
N ARG A 74 -5.14 8.15 -3.57
CA ARG A 74 -5.73 6.84 -3.90
C ARG A 74 -4.76 5.70 -3.57
N LYS A 75 -3.52 5.82 -4.03
CA LYS A 75 -2.44 4.85 -3.77
C LYS A 75 -2.21 4.62 -2.27
N ILE A 76 -2.10 5.70 -1.50
CA ILE A 76 -1.91 5.59 -0.05
C ILE A 76 -3.13 4.99 0.66
N SER A 77 -4.33 5.22 0.13
CA SER A 77 -5.55 4.58 0.65
C SER A 77 -5.53 3.07 0.42
N SER A 78 -5.09 2.62 -0.77
CA SER A 78 -4.87 1.19 -1.07
C SER A 78 -3.87 0.56 -0.09
N ILE A 79 -2.74 1.23 0.15
CA ILE A 79 -1.70 0.75 1.08
C ILE A 79 -2.18 0.72 2.53
N ARG A 80 -2.97 1.70 2.97
CA ARG A 80 -3.59 1.67 4.32
C ARG A 80 -4.51 0.47 4.49
N SER A 81 -5.33 0.17 3.48
CA SER A 81 -6.22 -0.99 3.49
C SER A 81 -5.43 -2.29 3.58
N PHE A 82 -4.37 -2.42 2.77
CA PHE A 82 -3.45 -3.57 2.82
C PHE A 82 -2.85 -3.77 4.21
N PHE A 83 -2.26 -2.74 4.82
CA PHE A 83 -1.66 -2.88 6.16
C PHE A 83 -2.69 -3.11 7.28
N ASN A 84 -3.91 -2.61 7.12
CA ASN A 84 -5.00 -2.94 8.04
C ASN A 84 -5.36 -4.42 7.98
N PHE A 85 -5.46 -4.98 6.76
CA PHE A 85 -5.68 -6.40 6.55
C PHE A 85 -4.53 -7.23 7.13
N MET A 86 -3.27 -6.90 6.79
CA MET A 86 -2.10 -7.61 7.32
C MET A 86 -2.03 -7.60 8.85
N LYS A 87 -2.40 -6.49 9.50
CA LYS A 87 -2.49 -6.42 10.96
C LYS A 87 -3.60 -7.32 11.50
N ARG A 88 -4.76 -7.33 10.84
CA ARG A 88 -5.93 -8.15 11.24
C ARG A 88 -5.61 -9.64 11.18
N GLU A 89 -4.89 -10.06 10.14
CA GLU A 89 -4.46 -11.46 9.96
C GLU A 89 -3.23 -11.84 10.81
N GLY A 90 -2.66 -10.90 11.58
CA GLY A 90 -1.54 -11.16 12.49
C GLY A 90 -0.15 -11.18 11.83
N TYR A 91 -0.02 -10.81 10.56
CA TYR A 91 1.28 -10.77 9.85
C TYR A 91 2.21 -9.64 10.31
N LEU A 92 1.67 -8.63 11.01
CA LEU A 92 2.46 -7.53 11.56
C LEU A 92 1.88 -7.05 12.88
N SER A 93 2.78 -6.62 13.77
CA SER A 93 2.44 -6.14 15.11
C SER A 93 1.88 -4.71 15.07
N ARG A 94 2.41 -3.88 14.16
CA ARG A 94 2.11 -2.44 14.10
C ARG A 94 1.92 -1.95 12.68
N ASN A 95 0.75 -1.41 12.38
CA ASN A 95 0.47 -0.82 11.07
C ASN A 95 1.34 0.45 10.82
N PRO A 96 2.24 0.45 9.81
CA PRO A 96 3.13 1.58 9.52
C PRO A 96 2.41 2.77 8.87
N ALA A 97 1.20 2.57 8.33
CA ALA A 97 0.43 3.58 7.62
C ALA A 97 -0.44 4.48 8.53
N VAL A 98 -0.54 4.17 9.84
CA VAL A 98 -1.41 4.90 10.79
C VAL A 98 -1.06 6.38 10.89
N LYS A 99 0.24 6.73 10.85
CA LYS A 99 0.73 8.11 11.06
C LYS A 99 0.94 8.89 9.75
N ILE A 100 0.49 8.37 8.62
CA ILE A 100 0.74 9.01 7.33
C ILE A 100 -0.24 10.13 7.11
N ILE A 101 0.30 11.30 6.80
CA ILE A 101 -0.46 12.46 6.33
C ILE A 101 -0.25 12.51 4.82
N THR A 102 -1.35 12.50 4.08
CA THR A 102 -1.31 12.62 2.62
C THR A 102 -1.48 14.07 2.18
N PRO A 103 -1.02 14.43 0.96
CA PRO A 103 -1.17 15.79 0.45
C PRO A 103 -2.65 16.23 0.43
N LYS A 104 -2.94 17.45 0.89
CA LYS A 104 -4.28 18.02 0.77
C LYS A 104 -4.60 18.24 -0.71
N ILE A 105 -5.74 17.74 -1.15
CA ILE A 105 -6.27 18.04 -2.47
C ILE A 105 -7.01 19.38 -2.34
N GLY A 106 -6.47 20.44 -2.96
CA GLY A 106 -7.24 21.68 -3.18
C GLY A 106 -8.45 21.36 -4.05
N LYS A 107 -9.62 21.90 -3.68
CA LYS A 107 -10.87 21.70 -4.44
C LYS A 107 -10.74 22.15 -5.88
#